data_AF-A0A497SU09-F1
#
_entry.id   AF-A0A497SU09-F1
#
_cell.length_a   1.000
_cell.length_b   1.000
_cell.length_c   1.000
_cell.angle_alpha   90.00
_cell.angle_beta   90.00
_cell.angle_gamma   90.00
#
_symmetry.space_group_name_H-M   'P 1'
#
loop_
_entity.id
_entity.type
_entity.pdbx_description
1 polymer ?
#
loop_
_entity_poly.entity_id
_entity_poly.type
_entity_poly.pdbx_seq_one_letter_code
_entity_poly.pdbx_strand_id
1 'polypeptide(L)'
;MGLIGLFGKWLIERQLIIHDGEISLLNQRVAMIPVSFFIELHKYALNSKDKRFKDDLYLWAWKTAYLYIKKFDEEYGLKTFEERYRWGMDVAAAAGFGDYKTIDYKPGQYSHFYVFNNPVAQSFYPYKEPIDVMLRGINAGGGTACHLKIVNCLETECQAINGERCVFVTGTEKAHRKMGIDHLYATQIDLDYIVPIQKEIIKESGWPKI
;
A
#
# COMPACT_ATOMS: atom_id res chain seq x y z
N MET A 1 -5.25 4.06 18.81
CA MET A 1 -5.55 2.75 19.42
C MET A 1 -4.40 1.84 19.06
N GLY A 2 -3.88 1.02 19.99
CA GLY A 2 -2.85 0.04 19.63
C GLY A 2 -3.42 -1.09 18.75
N LEU A 3 -2.54 -1.83 18.07
CA LEU A 3 -2.88 -2.90 17.12
C LEU A 3 -3.82 -3.97 17.71
N ILE A 4 -3.59 -4.35 18.98
CA ILE A 4 -4.45 -5.28 19.75
C ILE A 4 -5.85 -4.71 19.97
N GLY A 5 -5.97 -3.39 20.16
CA GLY A 5 -7.26 -2.72 20.31
C GLY A 5 -8.07 -2.70 19.01
N LEU A 6 -7.40 -2.62 17.85
CA LEU A 6 -8.07 -2.66 16.55
C LEU A 6 -8.57 -4.06 16.21
N PHE A 7 -7.73 -5.07 16.37
CA PHE A 7 -8.10 -6.48 16.19
C PHE A 7 -9.26 -6.88 17.10
N GLY A 8 -9.19 -6.51 18.38
CA GLY A 8 -10.26 -6.74 19.35
C GLY A 8 -11.56 -6.03 18.96
N LYS A 9 -11.49 -4.77 18.50
CA LYS A 9 -12.65 -4.03 18.01
C LYS A 9 -13.31 -4.74 16.83
N TRP A 10 -12.55 -5.15 15.83
CA TRP A 10 -13.10 -5.85 14.65
C TRP A 10 -13.76 -7.18 15.01
N LEU A 11 -13.19 -7.92 15.96
CA LEU A 11 -13.80 -9.16 16.47
C LEU A 11 -15.11 -8.87 17.22
N ILE A 12 -15.12 -7.87 18.11
CA ILE A 12 -16.30 -7.49 18.89
C ILE A 12 -17.43 -6.99 17.98
N GLU A 13 -17.09 -6.19 16.96
CA GLU A 13 -18.04 -5.65 15.98
C GLU A 13 -18.42 -6.66 14.88
N ARG A 14 -17.96 -7.92 14.97
CA ARG A 14 -18.16 -9.00 13.96
C ARG A 14 -17.74 -8.63 12.54
N GLN A 15 -16.79 -7.71 12.44
CA GLN A 15 -16.23 -7.27 11.17
C GLN A 15 -15.09 -8.18 10.73
N LEU A 16 -14.36 -8.78 11.68
CA LEU A 16 -13.46 -9.89 11.45
C LEU A 16 -14.19 -11.19 11.79
N ILE A 17 -14.39 -12.04 10.80
CA ILE A 17 -14.99 -13.36 10.94
C ILE A 17 -13.89 -14.40 10.71
N ILE A 18 -13.72 -15.29 11.69
CA ILE A 18 -12.82 -16.44 11.60
C ILE A 18 -13.62 -17.67 12.01
N HIS A 19 -13.88 -18.57 11.06
CA HIS A 19 -14.44 -19.89 11.30
C HIS A 19 -13.91 -20.88 10.26
N ASP A 20 -14.31 -22.15 10.35
CA ASP A 20 -13.83 -23.20 9.45
C ASP A 20 -14.03 -22.81 7.98
N GLY A 21 -12.92 -22.75 7.24
CA GLY A 21 -12.88 -22.39 5.82
C GLY A 21 -13.10 -20.91 5.49
N GLU A 22 -13.16 -20.01 6.48
CA GLU A 22 -13.42 -18.60 6.27
C GLU A 22 -12.58 -17.69 7.15
N ILE A 23 -11.89 -16.77 6.50
CA ILE A 23 -11.45 -15.52 7.10
C ILE A 23 -12.08 -14.42 6.27
N SER A 24 -12.85 -13.54 6.90
CA SER A 24 -13.36 -12.35 6.23
C SER A 24 -13.21 -11.11 7.11
N LEU A 25 -12.91 -9.98 6.47
CA LEU A 25 -12.81 -8.68 7.10
C LEU A 25 -13.66 -7.69 6.30
N LEU A 26 -14.65 -7.06 6.95
CA LEU A 26 -15.65 -6.20 6.32
C LEU A 26 -16.41 -6.86 5.16
N ASN A 27 -16.84 -8.11 5.36
CA ASN A 27 -17.50 -8.95 4.35
C ASN A 27 -16.64 -9.24 3.10
N GLN A 28 -15.32 -8.99 3.16
CA GLN A 28 -14.40 -9.40 2.12
C GLN A 28 -13.66 -10.65 2.57
N ARG A 29 -13.68 -11.70 1.73
CA ARG A 29 -12.87 -12.91 1.94
C ARG A 29 -11.40 -12.53 1.88
N VAL A 30 -10.65 -12.90 2.91
CA VAL A 30 -9.21 -12.71 2.99
C VAL A 30 -8.53 -14.05 3.26
N ALA A 31 -7.23 -14.12 3.01
CA ALA A 31 -6.43 -15.31 3.25
C ALA A 31 -5.17 -14.94 4.04
N MET A 32 -4.76 -15.83 4.94
CA MET A 32 -3.45 -15.77 5.56
C MET A 32 -2.45 -16.47 4.64
N ILE A 33 -1.52 -15.70 4.07
CA ILE A 33 -0.52 -16.22 3.12
C ILE A 33 0.87 -16.08 3.76
N PRO A 34 1.69 -17.15 3.78
CA PRO A 34 3.06 -17.07 4.29
C PRO A 34 3.91 -16.04 3.52
N VAL A 35 4.79 -15.33 4.24
CA VAL A 35 5.70 -14.33 3.66
C VAL A 35 6.55 -14.89 2.51
N SER A 36 6.91 -16.18 2.57
CA SER A 36 7.67 -16.85 1.53
C SER A 36 7.03 -16.75 0.14
N PHE A 37 5.69 -16.75 0.06
CA PHE A 37 4.99 -16.56 -1.20
C PHE A 37 5.29 -15.17 -1.79
N PHE A 38 5.21 -14.12 -0.97
CA PHE A 38 5.50 -12.76 -1.41
C PHE A 38 6.97 -12.58 -1.77
N ILE A 39 7.90 -13.27 -1.09
CA ILE A 39 9.32 -13.27 -1.44
C ILE A 39 9.52 -13.86 -2.85
N GLU A 40 8.95 -15.03 -3.14
CA GLU A 40 9.06 -15.65 -4.46
C GLU A 40 8.39 -14.82 -5.55
N LEU A 41 7.25 -14.17 -5.25
CA LEU A 41 6.59 -13.25 -6.15
C LEU A 41 7.49 -12.06 -6.53
N HIS A 42 8.21 -11.48 -5.56
CA HIS A 42 9.14 -10.38 -5.83
C HIS A 42 10.39 -10.85 -6.58
N LYS A 43 10.92 -12.05 -6.27
CA LYS A 43 12.00 -12.64 -7.07
C LYS A 43 11.58 -12.83 -8.52
N TYR A 44 10.37 -13.31 -8.75
CA TYR A 44 9.81 -13.42 -10.11
C TYR A 44 9.68 -12.04 -10.76
N ALA A 45 9.12 -11.05 -10.07
CA ALA A 45 8.98 -9.69 -10.60
C ALA A 45 10.32 -9.06 -11.01
N LEU A 46 11.38 -9.29 -10.23
CA LEU A 46 12.72 -8.77 -10.51
C LEU A 46 13.41 -9.48 -11.69
N ASN A 47 13.13 -10.77 -11.90
CA ASN A 47 13.79 -11.59 -12.93
C ASN A 47 12.92 -11.83 -14.18
N SER A 48 11.68 -11.33 -14.19
CA SER A 48 10.74 -11.54 -15.29
C SER A 48 11.24 -10.92 -16.59
N LYS A 49 11.09 -11.65 -17.69
CA LYS A 49 11.30 -11.11 -19.04
C LYS A 49 10.12 -10.24 -19.50
N ASP A 50 8.96 -10.41 -18.86
CA ASP A 50 7.83 -9.54 -19.07
C ASP A 50 8.07 -8.22 -18.33
N LYS A 51 8.37 -7.19 -19.13
CA LYS A 51 8.65 -5.84 -18.64
C LYS A 51 7.45 -5.22 -17.92
N ARG A 52 6.22 -5.72 -18.16
CA ARG A 52 5.00 -5.21 -17.53
C ARG A 52 4.67 -5.86 -16.20
N PHE A 53 5.21 -7.03 -15.91
CA PHE A 53 4.85 -7.75 -14.68
C PHE A 53 5.06 -6.94 -13.39
N LYS A 54 6.12 -6.12 -13.31
CA LYS A 54 6.34 -5.25 -12.14
C LYS A 54 5.25 -4.19 -12.00
N ASP A 55 4.83 -3.57 -13.10
CA ASP A 55 3.76 -2.57 -13.13
C ASP A 55 2.40 -3.22 -12.84
N ASP A 56 2.16 -4.43 -13.36
CA ASP A 56 0.95 -5.21 -13.06
C ASP A 56 0.87 -5.59 -11.58
N LEU A 57 1.96 -6.08 -11.00
CA LEU A 57 2.04 -6.38 -9.56
C LEU A 57 1.75 -5.14 -8.72
N TYR A 58 2.30 -3.99 -9.12
CA TYR A 58 2.00 -2.70 -8.50
C TYR A 58 0.51 -2.36 -8.59
N LEU A 59 -0.11 -2.53 -9.77
CA LEU A 59 -1.54 -2.26 -9.99
C LEU A 59 -2.45 -3.19 -9.20
N TRP A 60 -2.13 -4.48 -9.11
CA TRP A 60 -2.93 -5.44 -8.34
C TRP A 60 -2.92 -5.08 -6.85
N ALA A 61 -1.74 -4.73 -6.34
CA ALA A 61 -1.58 -4.25 -4.98
C ALA A 61 -2.31 -2.92 -4.74
N TRP A 62 -2.18 -1.98 -5.68
CA TRP A 62 -2.86 -0.69 -5.66
C TRP A 62 -4.39 -0.85 -5.62
N LYS A 63 -4.94 -1.66 -6.54
CA LYS A 63 -6.38 -1.92 -6.63
C LYS A 63 -6.91 -2.52 -5.33
N THR A 64 -6.19 -3.49 -4.78
CA THR A 64 -6.57 -4.16 -3.53
C THR A 64 -6.68 -3.15 -2.39
N ALA A 65 -5.63 -2.36 -2.15
CA ALA A 65 -5.61 -1.39 -1.06
C ALA A 65 -6.63 -0.25 -1.26
N TYR A 66 -6.79 0.23 -2.49
CA TYR A 66 -7.80 1.23 -2.84
C TYR A 66 -9.21 0.76 -2.48
N LEU A 67 -9.60 -0.43 -2.93
CA LEU A 67 -10.92 -1.01 -2.66
C LEU A 67 -11.12 -1.31 -1.18
N TYR A 68 -10.05 -1.67 -0.47
CA TYR A 68 -10.08 -1.90 0.97
C TYR A 68 -10.46 -0.61 1.72
N ILE A 69 -9.71 0.48 1.51
CA ILE A 69 -9.97 1.75 2.20
C ILE A 69 -11.30 2.37 1.78
N LYS A 70 -11.72 2.21 0.51
CA LYS A 70 -13.08 2.55 0.07
C LYS A 70 -14.13 1.84 0.93
N LYS A 71 -13.97 0.52 1.15
CA LYS A 71 -14.91 -0.25 1.97
C LYS A 71 -14.92 0.19 3.43
N PHE A 72 -13.77 0.52 4.02
CA PHE A 72 -13.71 1.13 5.35
C PHE A 72 -14.43 2.48 5.39
N ASP A 73 -14.21 3.33 4.39
CA ASP A 73 -14.86 4.63 4.30
C ASP A 73 -16.39 4.51 4.19
N GLU A 74 -16.88 3.56 3.39
CA GLU A 74 -18.31 3.24 3.26
C GLU A 74 -18.92 2.69 4.56
N GLU A 75 -18.22 1.77 5.24
CA GLU A 75 -18.76 1.09 6.42
C GLU A 75 -18.75 1.97 7.68
N TYR A 76 -17.69 2.78 7.86
CA TYR A 76 -17.52 3.61 9.06
C TYR A 76 -17.81 5.10 8.82
N GLY A 77 -18.14 5.49 7.59
CA GLY A 77 -18.44 6.87 7.23
C GLY A 77 -17.26 7.81 7.44
N LEU A 78 -16.03 7.38 7.09
CA LEU A 78 -14.81 8.15 7.31
C LEU A 78 -14.86 9.49 6.55
N LYS A 79 -14.63 10.60 7.25
CA LYS A 79 -14.82 11.94 6.69
C LYS A 79 -13.49 12.58 6.34
N THR A 80 -12.51 12.49 7.22
CA THR A 80 -11.24 13.21 7.08
C THR A 80 -10.14 12.36 6.44
N PHE A 81 -9.09 13.04 5.95
CA PHE A 81 -7.88 12.38 5.50
C PHE A 81 -7.26 11.55 6.63
N GLU A 82 -7.16 12.12 7.83
CA GLU A 82 -6.53 11.54 9.01
C GLU A 82 -7.24 10.25 9.46
N GLU A 83 -8.56 10.21 9.37
CA GLU A 83 -9.34 9.01 9.67
C GLU A 83 -9.03 7.88 8.70
N ARG A 84 -9.09 8.15 7.39
CA ARG A 84 -8.75 7.17 6.34
C ARG A 84 -7.29 6.72 6.43
N TYR A 85 -6.38 7.67 6.65
CA TYR A 85 -4.94 7.43 6.71
C TYR A 85 -4.57 6.56 7.92
N ARG A 86 -5.13 6.85 9.10
CA ARG A 86 -4.93 6.01 10.29
C ARG A 86 -5.44 4.59 10.06
N TRP A 87 -6.63 4.43 9.50
CA TRP A 87 -7.15 3.11 9.15
C TRP A 87 -6.24 2.37 8.18
N GLY A 88 -5.77 3.03 7.11
CA GLY A 88 -4.88 2.41 6.14
C GLY A 88 -3.55 1.95 6.73
N MET A 89 -2.93 2.78 7.56
CA MET A 89 -1.68 2.43 8.25
C MET A 89 -1.88 1.28 9.25
N ASP A 90 -2.93 1.35 10.08
CA ASP A 90 -3.17 0.34 11.10
C ASP A 90 -3.52 -1.02 10.47
N VAL A 91 -4.30 -1.02 9.37
CA VAL A 91 -4.64 -2.23 8.61
C VAL A 91 -3.39 -2.84 7.97
N ALA A 92 -2.54 -2.03 7.32
CA ALA A 92 -1.33 -2.53 6.67
C ALA A 92 -0.34 -3.13 7.71
N ALA A 93 -0.19 -2.49 8.85
CA ALA A 93 0.61 -3.01 9.96
C ALA A 93 -0.01 -4.31 10.53
N ALA A 94 -1.32 -4.35 10.74
CA ALA A 94 -2.05 -5.52 11.22
C ALA A 94 -2.00 -6.70 10.25
N ALA A 95 -1.92 -6.44 8.95
CA ALA A 95 -1.72 -7.46 7.91
C ALA A 95 -0.28 -8.00 7.87
N GLY A 96 0.66 -7.43 8.65
CA GLY A 96 2.02 -7.93 8.78
C GLY A 96 3.01 -7.38 7.76
N PHE A 97 2.74 -6.22 7.14
CA PHE A 97 3.66 -5.58 6.19
C PHE A 97 4.78 -4.75 6.85
N GLY A 98 4.82 -4.72 8.18
CA GLY A 98 5.81 -4.01 8.97
C GLY A 98 5.22 -2.88 9.81
N ASP A 99 6.08 -2.20 10.53
CA ASP A 99 5.71 -1.14 11.47
C ASP A 99 5.77 0.23 10.79
N TYR A 100 4.61 0.81 10.53
CA TYR A 100 4.48 2.11 9.88
C TYR A 100 4.66 3.26 10.88
N LYS A 101 5.41 4.27 10.47
CA LYS A 101 5.59 5.53 11.22
C LYS A 101 5.61 6.72 10.28
N THR A 102 4.68 7.63 10.51
CA THR A 102 4.57 8.88 9.73
C THR A 102 5.69 9.85 10.08
N ILE A 103 6.31 10.43 9.06
CA ILE A 103 7.21 11.58 9.18
C ILE A 103 6.36 12.84 9.12
N ASP A 104 5.70 13.05 7.99
CA ASP A 104 4.81 14.18 7.73
C ASP A 104 3.81 13.85 6.62
N TYR A 105 2.78 14.67 6.47
CA TYR A 105 1.82 14.56 5.38
C TYR A 105 1.20 15.91 5.07
N LYS A 106 0.66 16.00 3.87
CA LYS A 106 -0.19 17.11 3.43
C LYS A 106 -1.41 16.54 2.68
N PRO A 107 -2.62 16.66 3.25
CA PRO A 107 -3.84 16.13 2.63
C PRO A 107 -4.01 16.61 1.18
N GLY A 108 -4.48 15.71 0.31
CA GLY A 108 -4.57 15.92 -1.14
C GLY A 108 -3.24 16.08 -1.89
N GLN A 109 -2.07 15.95 -1.24
CA GLN A 109 -0.77 16.13 -1.87
C GLN A 109 0.18 14.95 -1.66
N TYR A 110 0.53 14.64 -0.41
CA TYR A 110 1.45 13.54 -0.08
C TYR A 110 1.31 13.04 1.36
N SER A 111 1.84 11.85 1.61
CA SER A 111 2.15 11.27 2.91
C SER A 111 3.55 10.68 2.85
N HIS A 112 4.37 10.94 3.86
CA HIS A 112 5.76 10.53 3.93
C HIS A 112 6.02 9.80 5.26
N PHE A 113 6.57 8.61 5.16
CA PHE A 113 6.62 7.69 6.29
C PHE A 113 7.72 6.65 6.09
N TYR A 114 8.12 6.01 7.18
CA TYR A 114 8.99 4.84 7.17
C TYR A 114 8.22 3.59 7.59
N VAL A 115 8.70 2.45 7.10
CA VAL A 115 8.26 1.12 7.50
C VAL A 115 9.48 0.38 8.03
N PHE A 116 9.40 -0.10 9.27
CA PHE A 116 10.38 -1.03 9.82
C PHE A 116 9.90 -2.46 9.71
N ASN A 117 10.82 -3.41 9.85
CA ASN A 117 10.49 -4.82 9.94
C ASN A 117 9.61 -5.29 8.76
N ASN A 118 9.82 -4.73 7.56
CA ASN A 118 9.13 -5.18 6.37
C ASN A 118 9.69 -6.57 6.04
N PRO A 119 8.90 -7.64 6.21
CA PRO A 119 9.44 -9.00 6.16
C PRO A 119 9.87 -9.40 4.74
N VAL A 120 9.29 -8.76 3.71
CA VAL A 120 9.71 -8.96 2.32
C VAL A 120 11.08 -8.30 2.11
N ALA A 121 11.22 -6.99 2.34
CA ALA A 121 12.50 -6.29 2.14
C ALA A 121 13.63 -6.84 3.01
N GLN A 122 13.35 -7.18 4.27
CA GLN A 122 14.33 -7.80 5.17
C GLN A 122 14.88 -9.12 4.61
N SER A 123 14.06 -9.91 3.91
CA SER A 123 14.48 -11.19 3.33
C SER A 123 15.40 -11.07 2.12
N PHE A 124 15.50 -9.87 1.53
CA PHE A 124 16.43 -9.59 0.42
C PHE A 124 17.75 -8.99 0.90
N TYR A 125 17.87 -8.56 2.16
CA TYR A 125 19.09 -7.92 2.66
C TYR A 125 20.29 -8.89 2.72
N PRO A 126 21.48 -8.48 2.22
CA PRO A 126 21.77 -7.25 1.48
C PRO A 126 21.44 -7.39 -0.02
N TYR A 127 20.79 -6.36 -0.57
CA TYR A 127 20.45 -6.24 -1.99
C TYR A 127 20.93 -4.89 -2.56
N LYS A 128 20.90 -4.76 -3.89
CA LYS A 128 21.45 -3.59 -4.59
C LYS A 128 20.43 -2.54 -4.98
N GLU A 129 19.15 -2.92 -5.03
CA GLU A 129 18.08 -2.09 -5.57
C GLU A 129 16.84 -2.14 -4.68
N PRO A 130 15.95 -1.13 -4.72
CA PRO A 130 14.69 -1.16 -3.99
C PRO A 130 13.78 -2.27 -4.51
N ILE A 131 13.20 -3.08 -3.61
CA ILE A 131 12.43 -4.28 -3.98
C ILE A 131 10.93 -4.14 -3.75
N ASP A 132 10.46 -3.10 -3.05
CA ASP A 132 9.10 -3.04 -2.50
C ASP A 132 8.02 -2.66 -3.53
N VAL A 133 7.97 -3.35 -4.67
CA VAL A 133 7.00 -3.13 -5.75
C VAL A 133 5.57 -3.28 -5.24
N MET A 134 5.26 -4.39 -4.56
CA MET A 134 3.93 -4.64 -4.04
C MET A 134 3.57 -3.66 -2.92
N LEU A 135 4.49 -3.40 -1.98
CA LEU A 135 4.20 -2.51 -0.85
C LEU A 135 4.00 -1.05 -1.32
N ARG A 136 4.77 -0.58 -2.31
CA ARG A 136 4.49 0.71 -2.96
C ARG A 136 3.11 0.73 -3.61
N GLY A 137 2.69 -0.37 -4.26
CA GLY A 137 1.34 -0.52 -4.80
C GLY A 137 0.27 -0.37 -3.72
N ILE A 138 0.38 -1.13 -2.63
CA ILE A 138 -0.52 -1.08 -1.46
C ILE A 138 -0.61 0.36 -0.92
N ASN A 139 0.55 0.97 -0.66
CA ASN A 139 0.64 2.31 -0.09
C ASN A 139 0.00 3.37 -1.01
N ALA A 140 0.22 3.28 -2.32
CA ALA A 140 -0.38 4.21 -3.28
C ALA A 140 -1.88 4.02 -3.48
N GLY A 141 -2.36 2.77 -3.44
CA GLY A 141 -3.78 2.45 -3.52
C GLY A 141 -4.55 2.99 -2.33
N GLY A 142 -4.07 2.66 -1.13
CA GLY A 142 -4.59 3.22 0.12
C GLY A 142 -4.45 4.74 0.17
N GLY A 143 -3.30 5.28 -0.26
CA GLY A 143 -3.05 6.71 -0.36
C GLY A 143 -4.03 7.42 -1.29
N THR A 144 -4.38 6.82 -2.43
CA THR A 144 -5.36 7.39 -3.36
C THR A 144 -6.73 7.52 -2.70
N ALA A 145 -7.16 6.49 -1.98
CA ALA A 145 -8.37 6.53 -1.19
C ALA A 145 -8.32 7.55 -0.04
N CYS A 146 -7.16 7.72 0.61
CA CYS A 146 -7.02 8.69 1.71
C CYS A 146 -7.03 10.14 1.21
N HIS A 147 -6.21 10.43 0.19
CA HIS A 147 -6.05 11.76 -0.40
C HIS A 147 -7.20 12.18 -1.32
N LEU A 148 -8.10 11.25 -1.67
CA LEU A 148 -9.19 11.44 -2.62
C LEU A 148 -8.68 11.97 -3.97
N LYS A 149 -7.55 11.43 -4.39
CA LYS A 149 -6.83 11.84 -5.60
C LYS A 149 -5.84 10.77 -5.98
N ILE A 150 -5.64 10.55 -7.28
CA ILE A 150 -4.60 9.64 -7.76
C ILE A 150 -3.23 10.11 -7.24
N VAL A 151 -2.62 9.26 -6.44
CA VAL A 151 -1.25 9.38 -5.94
C VAL A 151 -0.51 8.08 -6.22
N ASN A 152 0.80 8.19 -6.38
CA ASN A 152 1.69 7.05 -6.53
C ASN A 152 2.70 7.03 -5.38
N CYS A 153 3.36 5.90 -5.18
CA CYS A 153 4.30 5.71 -4.09
C CYS A 153 5.69 5.46 -4.64
N LEU A 154 6.63 6.28 -4.19
CA LEU A 154 8.06 6.16 -4.47
C LEU A 154 8.79 5.80 -3.17
N GLU A 155 9.71 4.86 -3.28
CA GLU A 155 10.59 4.43 -2.18
C GLU A 155 11.92 5.16 -2.30
N THR A 156 12.29 5.95 -1.29
CA THR A 156 13.53 6.73 -1.28
C THR A 156 14.67 6.00 -0.55
N GLU A 157 14.34 5.11 0.38
CA GLU A 157 15.28 4.22 1.09
C GLU A 157 14.64 2.83 1.18
N CYS A 158 15.43 1.76 1.08
CA CYS A 158 14.92 0.39 1.14
C CYS A 158 15.67 -0.44 2.18
N GLN A 159 14.94 -1.17 3.02
CA GLN A 159 15.49 -2.08 4.03
C GLN A 159 16.32 -3.20 3.40
N ALA A 160 15.98 -3.63 2.17
CA ALA A 160 16.79 -4.60 1.45
C ALA A 160 18.21 -4.08 1.15
N ILE A 161 18.41 -2.76 1.08
CA ILE A 161 19.72 -2.15 0.81
C ILE A 161 20.41 -1.77 2.12
N ASN A 162 19.73 -1.06 3.01
CA ASN A 162 20.33 -0.48 4.22
C ASN A 162 20.24 -1.38 5.46
N GLY A 163 19.38 -2.41 5.47
CA GLY A 163 19.18 -3.33 6.59
C GLY A 163 18.30 -2.78 7.72
N GLU A 164 17.90 -1.52 7.68
CA GLU A 164 17.22 -0.82 8.76
C GLU A 164 15.73 -0.61 8.50
N ARG A 165 15.39 0.09 7.41
CA ARG A 165 14.02 0.55 7.14
C ARG A 165 13.81 0.90 5.67
N CYS A 166 12.55 0.92 5.27
CA CYS A 166 12.11 1.53 4.02
C CYS A 166 11.53 2.92 4.30
N VAL A 167 11.77 3.88 3.41
CA VAL A 167 11.17 5.23 3.46
C VAL A 167 10.39 5.45 2.18
N PHE A 168 9.13 5.87 2.33
CA PHE A 168 8.19 6.03 1.24
C PHE A 168 7.58 7.42 1.22
N VAL A 169 7.41 7.95 0.02
CA VAL A 169 6.56 9.10 -0.24
C VAL A 169 5.42 8.64 -1.14
N THR A 170 4.20 8.70 -0.61
CA THR A 170 2.97 8.49 -1.38
C THR A 170 2.37 9.83 -1.71
N GLY A 171 2.39 10.25 -2.97
CA GLY A 171 1.96 11.58 -3.34
C GLY A 171 1.62 11.76 -4.82
N THR A 172 1.09 12.94 -5.12
CA THR A 172 0.88 13.37 -6.50
C THR A 172 2.23 13.58 -7.18
N GLU A 173 2.27 13.43 -8.50
CA GLU A 173 3.47 13.70 -9.30
C GLU A 173 4.03 15.12 -9.06
N LYS A 174 3.14 16.11 -8.88
CA LYS A 174 3.53 17.49 -8.50
C LYS A 174 4.23 17.54 -7.14
N ALA A 175 3.77 16.75 -6.17
CA ALA A 175 4.40 16.68 -4.85
C ALA A 175 5.79 16.04 -4.95
N HIS A 176 5.93 14.93 -5.69
CA HIS A 176 7.23 14.27 -5.91
C HIS A 176 8.24 15.18 -6.60
N ARG A 177 7.83 15.92 -7.64
CA ARG A 177 8.67 16.95 -8.27
C ARG A 177 9.13 18.01 -7.27
N LYS A 178 8.22 18.50 -6.43
CA LYS A 178 8.55 19.52 -5.41
C LYS A 178 9.54 18.97 -4.37
N MET A 179 9.49 17.67 -4.08
CA MET A 179 10.39 16.99 -3.15
C MET A 179 11.70 16.52 -3.82
N GLY A 180 11.86 16.70 -5.14
CA GLY A 180 13.07 16.30 -5.87
C GLY A 180 13.26 14.80 -6.06
N ILE A 181 12.19 14.01 -5.93
CA ILE A 181 12.25 12.54 -5.97
C ILE A 181 11.62 11.93 -7.23
N ASP A 182 11.14 12.75 -8.16
CA ASP A 182 10.50 12.32 -9.40
C ASP A 182 11.42 11.52 -10.32
N HIS A 183 12.74 11.68 -10.21
CA HIS A 183 13.71 10.85 -10.92
C HIS A 183 13.55 9.34 -10.62
N LEU A 184 12.98 8.97 -9.48
CA LEU A 184 12.74 7.56 -9.11
C LEU A 184 11.69 6.89 -10.01
N TYR A 185 10.82 7.64 -10.67
CA TYR A 185 9.85 7.09 -11.62
C TYR A 185 10.51 6.23 -12.69
N ALA A 186 11.67 6.66 -13.20
CA ALA A 186 12.40 5.97 -14.26
C ALA A 186 12.78 4.51 -13.93
N THR A 187 12.84 4.15 -12.64
CA THR A 187 13.24 2.81 -12.19
C THR A 187 12.15 2.06 -11.44
N GLN A 188 11.16 2.78 -10.90
CA GLN A 188 10.19 2.22 -9.98
C GLN A 188 8.79 2.01 -10.58
N ILE A 189 8.36 2.81 -11.55
CA ILE A 189 6.98 2.74 -12.08
C ILE A 189 6.80 3.51 -13.40
N ASP A 190 6.11 2.89 -14.37
CA ASP A 190 5.70 3.56 -15.62
C ASP A 190 4.34 4.27 -15.45
N LEU A 191 4.35 5.59 -15.27
CA LEU A 191 3.12 6.36 -15.07
C LEU A 191 2.19 6.37 -16.28
N ASP A 192 2.74 6.33 -17.50
CA ASP A 192 1.93 6.37 -18.72
C ASP A 192 1.12 5.09 -18.89
N TYR A 193 1.63 3.98 -18.36
CA TYR A 193 0.92 2.71 -18.30
C TYR A 193 -0.07 2.64 -17.12
N ILE A 194 0.38 3.04 -15.92
CA ILE A 194 -0.36 2.83 -14.67
C ILE A 194 -1.56 3.77 -14.51
N VAL A 195 -1.38 5.07 -14.78
CA VAL A 195 -2.38 6.09 -14.47
C VAL A 195 -3.69 5.91 -15.24
N PRO A 196 -3.69 5.56 -16.54
CA PRO A 196 -4.93 5.26 -17.26
C PRO A 196 -5.74 4.13 -16.59
N ILE A 197 -5.07 3.04 -16.19
CA ILE A 197 -5.72 1.89 -15.55
C ILE A 197 -6.27 2.26 -14.17
N GLN A 198 -5.55 3.05 -13.38
CA GLN A 198 -6.05 3.57 -12.10
C GLN A 198 -7.35 4.37 -12.28
N LYS A 199 -7.42 5.23 -13.31
CA LYS A 199 -8.63 6.01 -13.62
C LYS A 199 -9.81 5.11 -13.97
N GLU A 200 -9.58 4.07 -14.76
CA GLU A 200 -10.61 3.09 -15.10
C GLU A 200 -11.11 2.36 -13.86
N ILE A 201 -10.21 1.86 -13.00
CA ILE A 201 -10.59 1.21 -11.74
C ILE A 201 -11.41 2.13 -10.84
N ILE A 202 -11.01 3.41 -10.71
CA ILE A 202 -11.74 4.40 -9.91
C ILE A 202 -13.16 4.57 -10.47
N LYS A 203 -13.27 4.76 -11.79
CA LYS A 203 -14.56 4.90 -12.48
C LYS A 203 -15.45 3.68 -12.27
N GLU A 204 -14.91 2.47 -12.44
CA GLU A 204 -15.63 1.20 -12.26
C GLU A 204 -16.04 0.96 -10.82
N SER A 205 -15.26 1.46 -9.85
CA SER A 205 -15.58 1.30 -8.43
C SER A 205 -16.83 2.07 -8.00
N GLY A 206 -17.23 3.08 -8.78
CA GLY A 206 -18.37 3.94 -8.51
C GLY A 206 -18.21 4.83 -7.27
N TRP A 207 -16.99 5.02 -6.75
CA TRP A 207 -16.78 5.87 -5.57
C TRP A 207 -16.82 7.35 -5.95
N PRO A 208 -17.82 8.14 -5.50
CA PRO A 208 -18.02 9.50 -5.99
C PRO A 208 -17.03 10.53 -5.42
N LYS A 209 -16.08 10.10 -4.57
CA LYS A 209 -15.17 11.00 -3.85
C LYS A 209 -13.88 11.32 -4.63
N ILE A 210 -13.58 10.63 -5.73
CA ILE A 210 -12.32 10.76 -6.49
C ILE A 210 -12.60 11.09 -7.95
#